data_AF-A0A6I9U066-F1
#
_entry.id   AF-A0A6I9U066-F1
#
_cell.length_a   1.000
_cell.length_b   1.000
_cell.length_c   1.000
_cell.angle_alpha   90.00
_cell.angle_beta   90.00
_cell.angle_gamma   90.00
#
_symmetry.space_group_name_H-M   'P 1'
#
loop_
_entity.id
_entity.type
_entity.pdbx_description
1 polymer ?
#
loop_
_entity_poly.entity_id
_entity_poly.type
_entity_poly.pdbx_seq_one_letter_code
_entity_poly.pdbx_strand_id
1 'polypeptide(L)'
;MAVQFATLNPLQIQRGISVSLPRRTQLFPRAAASVSLPWEEQIPPNALRRKRDPSWRGGFSLGVDLGLSRTGVALSKGFSIRPLTVLELRGQKLELRLLDIAEKQEVDEFIIGLPKSGQGNETEQSNKVRSVAGRLAVRAAERGWRVYLQDEHGTSAEALDHMIAKGLSRSAREGRIDAYAAVKVLERYFSYSGNGIELVIPKQVELQNKLRQGPPKDVDFFPDD
;
A
#
# COMPACT_ATOMS: atom_id res chain seq x y z
N MET A 1 -12.51 8.78 13.75
CA MET A 1 -12.69 9.28 12.38
C MET A 1 -13.03 8.12 11.48
N ALA A 2 -14.01 8.28 10.59
CA ALA A 2 -14.54 7.18 9.82
C ALA A 2 -13.83 7.08 8.45
N VAL A 3 -13.15 5.97 8.21
CA VAL A 3 -12.57 5.57 6.92
C VAL A 3 -13.33 4.36 6.39
N GLN A 4 -13.17 4.06 5.09
CA GLN A 4 -13.63 2.83 4.46
C GLN A 4 -12.43 2.13 3.81
N PHE A 5 -12.51 0.80 3.65
CA PHE A 5 -11.45 0.00 3.04
C PHE A 5 -11.94 -0.56 1.71
N ALA A 6 -11.12 -0.45 0.68
CA ALA A 6 -11.42 -0.99 -0.64
C ALA A 6 -10.29 -1.92 -1.08
N THR A 7 -10.57 -3.21 -1.21
CA THR A 7 -9.63 -4.16 -1.79
C THR A 7 -9.44 -3.85 -3.26
N LEU A 8 -8.19 -3.64 -3.67
CA LEU A 8 -7.84 -3.45 -5.07
C LEU A 8 -7.42 -4.79 -5.65
N ASN A 9 -8.15 -5.22 -6.69
CA ASN A 9 -7.76 -6.36 -7.53
C ASN A 9 -7.28 -5.83 -8.90
N PRO A 10 -5.95 -5.71 -9.09
CA PRO A 10 -5.36 -5.30 -10.37
C PRO A 10 -5.87 -6.05 -11.60
N LEU A 11 -6.25 -7.33 -11.46
CA LEU A 11 -6.82 -8.14 -12.53
C LEU A 11 -8.20 -7.65 -13.01
N GLN A 12 -8.99 -6.99 -12.16
CA GLN A 12 -10.26 -6.39 -12.58
C GLN A 12 -10.07 -5.03 -13.28
N ILE A 13 -8.97 -4.32 -12.98
CA ILE A 13 -8.58 -3.07 -13.69
C ILE A 13 -8.24 -3.35 -15.16
N GLN A 14 -7.92 -4.60 -15.51
CA GLN A 14 -7.57 -4.98 -16.88
C GLN A 14 -8.78 -5.01 -17.84
N ARG A 15 -10.02 -5.07 -17.34
CA ARG A 15 -11.23 -5.14 -18.18
C ARG A 15 -11.83 -3.77 -18.49
N GLY A 16 -11.01 -2.85 -18.99
CA GLY A 16 -11.46 -1.59 -19.57
C GLY A 16 -11.21 -1.59 -21.08
N ILE A 17 -12.30 -1.69 -21.85
CA ILE A 17 -12.52 -1.50 -23.30
C ILE A 17 -13.15 -2.75 -23.94
N SER A 18 -14.48 -2.79 -23.94
CA SER A 18 -15.29 -3.33 -25.04
C SER A 18 -16.70 -2.76 -24.93
N VAL A 19 -17.07 -1.93 -25.90
CA VAL A 19 -18.43 -1.39 -26.05
C VAL A 19 -19.31 -2.47 -26.70
N SER A 20 -20.34 -2.95 -25.99
CA SER A 20 -21.51 -3.57 -26.62
C SER A 20 -22.71 -3.63 -25.65
N LEU A 21 -23.86 -3.14 -26.11
CA LEU A 21 -25.18 -3.05 -25.46
C LEU A 21 -25.92 -4.42 -25.38
N PRO A 22 -27.06 -4.55 -24.66
CA PRO A 22 -27.22 -5.55 -23.60
C PRO A 22 -27.94 -6.84 -24.04
N ARG A 23 -27.71 -7.93 -23.30
CA ARG A 23 -28.68 -9.03 -23.14
C ARG A 23 -28.81 -9.46 -21.67
N ARG A 24 -30.04 -9.84 -21.34
CA ARG A 24 -30.66 -9.93 -20.01
C ARG A 24 -30.37 -11.27 -19.30
N THR A 25 -30.30 -11.21 -17.97
CA THR A 25 -30.57 -12.25 -16.95
C THR A 25 -29.62 -13.44 -16.78
N GLN A 26 -29.03 -13.59 -15.58
CA GLN A 26 -29.43 -14.59 -14.56
C GLN A 26 -28.77 -14.32 -13.19
N LEU A 27 -29.52 -14.59 -12.12
CA LEU A 27 -29.22 -14.34 -10.70
C LEU A 27 -28.41 -15.49 -10.07
N PHE A 28 -27.43 -15.18 -9.23
CA PHE A 28 -26.86 -16.09 -8.21
C PHE A 28 -26.60 -15.34 -6.88
N PRO A 29 -26.61 -16.02 -5.72
CA PRO A 29 -26.90 -15.41 -4.40
C PRO A 29 -25.68 -14.79 -3.68
N ARG A 30 -25.99 -13.92 -2.70
CA ARG A 30 -25.09 -13.10 -1.88
C ARG A 30 -24.11 -13.91 -1.02
N ALA A 31 -22.83 -13.57 -1.11
CA ALA A 31 -21.85 -13.65 -0.03
C ALA A 31 -21.04 -12.35 0.01
N ALA A 32 -20.97 -11.73 1.20
CA ALA A 32 -20.27 -10.49 1.58
C ALA A 32 -20.24 -9.37 0.52
N ALA A 33 -21.08 -8.35 0.69
CA ALA A 33 -21.06 -7.14 -0.12
C ALA A 33 -19.72 -6.39 0.05
N SER A 34 -18.71 -6.77 -0.72
CA SER A 34 -17.64 -5.88 -1.09
C SER A 34 -18.30 -4.78 -1.93
N VAL A 35 -18.41 -3.59 -1.37
CA VAL A 35 -18.91 -2.43 -2.09
C VAL A 35 -17.90 -2.16 -3.21
N SER A 36 -18.20 -2.69 -4.39
CA SER A 36 -17.48 -2.40 -5.63
C SER A 36 -17.98 -1.04 -6.11
N LEU A 37 -17.46 0.05 -5.54
CA LEU A 37 -17.66 1.38 -6.13
C LEU A 37 -16.96 1.42 -7.49
N PRO A 38 -17.47 2.14 -8.51
CA PRO A 38 -16.77 2.31 -9.78
C PRO A 38 -15.62 3.32 -9.59
N TRP A 39 -14.37 2.86 -9.72
CA TRP A 39 -13.16 3.64 -9.41
C TRP A 39 -12.22 3.81 -10.62
N GLU A 40 -12.76 3.81 -11.84
CA GLU A 40 -12.02 3.76 -13.12
C GLU A 40 -11.02 4.90 -13.38
N GLU A 41 -11.00 5.94 -12.55
CA GLU A 41 -10.09 7.11 -12.64
C GLU A 41 -9.10 7.23 -11.46
N GLN A 42 -8.70 6.13 -10.82
CA GLN A 42 -7.66 6.19 -9.78
C GLN A 42 -6.26 6.08 -10.37
N ILE A 43 -5.35 6.92 -9.86
CA ILE A 43 -3.90 6.75 -9.96
C ILE A 43 -3.59 5.32 -9.49
N PRO A 44 -3.11 4.41 -10.38
CA PRO A 44 -2.89 3.03 -9.99
C PRO A 44 -1.74 2.93 -8.97
N PRO A 45 -1.73 1.89 -8.11
CA PRO A 45 -0.64 1.66 -7.17
C PRO A 45 0.70 1.57 -7.91
N ASN A 46 1.79 2.08 -7.33
CA ASN A 46 3.11 2.11 -7.98
C ASN A 46 3.60 0.71 -8.37
N ALA A 47 3.25 -0.35 -7.62
CA ALA A 47 3.58 -1.73 -8.00
C ALA A 47 2.91 -2.17 -9.31
N LEU A 48 1.66 -1.74 -9.56
CA LEU A 48 0.96 -2.06 -10.81
C LEU A 48 1.52 -1.24 -11.99
N ARG A 49 1.85 0.03 -11.77
CA ARG A 49 2.51 0.87 -12.78
C ARG A 49 3.82 0.23 -13.24
N ARG A 50 4.62 -0.24 -12.28
CA ARG A 50 5.87 -0.94 -12.53
C ARG A 50 5.68 -2.25 -13.31
N LYS A 51 4.61 -3.00 -13.04
CA LYS A 51 4.27 -4.20 -13.81
C LYS A 51 3.93 -3.86 -15.27
N ARG A 52 3.14 -2.79 -15.48
CA ARG A 52 2.72 -2.36 -16.82
C ARG A 52 3.88 -1.83 -17.65
N ASP A 53 4.80 -1.12 -17.01
CA ASP A 53 5.99 -0.57 -17.64
C ASP A 53 7.24 -0.83 -16.77
N PRO A 54 8.05 -1.85 -17.10
CA PRO A 54 9.32 -2.13 -16.44
C PRO A 54 10.40 -1.08 -16.65
N SER A 55 10.18 -0.05 -17.47
CA SER A 55 11.05 1.12 -17.57
C SER A 55 10.60 2.24 -16.63
N TRP A 56 9.35 2.23 -16.16
CA TRP A 56 8.78 3.26 -15.28
C TRP A 56 9.66 3.52 -14.05
N ARG A 57 10.18 4.75 -13.97
CA ARG A 57 11.03 5.25 -12.88
C ARG A 57 10.28 6.18 -11.91
N GLY A 58 8.97 6.36 -12.13
CA GLY A 58 8.16 7.26 -11.33
C GLY A 58 7.85 6.69 -9.95
N GLY A 59 7.55 7.60 -9.04
CA GLY A 59 6.83 7.34 -7.79
C GLY A 59 7.59 6.61 -6.67
N PHE A 60 7.42 7.13 -5.46
CA PHE A 60 8.07 6.65 -4.25
C PHE A 60 7.04 6.01 -3.32
N SER A 61 7.32 4.78 -2.90
CA SER A 61 6.48 4.05 -1.95
C SER A 61 7.19 3.95 -0.61
N LEU A 62 6.55 4.41 0.47
CA LEU A 62 7.05 4.31 1.84
C LEU A 62 6.49 3.05 2.51
N GLY A 63 7.34 2.08 2.77
CA GLY A 63 7.00 0.86 3.51
C GLY A 63 7.01 1.12 5.00
N VAL A 64 5.96 0.69 5.70
CA VAL A 64 5.80 0.86 7.14
C VAL A 64 5.41 -0.47 7.78
N ASP A 65 6.23 -0.94 8.71
CA ASP A 65 5.92 -2.10 9.56
C ASP A 65 5.58 -1.61 10.97
N LEU A 66 4.32 -1.79 11.38
CA LEU A 66 3.81 -1.34 12.68
C LEU A 66 3.93 -2.44 13.74
N GLY A 67 5.12 -2.55 14.34
CA GLY A 67 5.36 -3.41 15.49
C GLY A 67 4.72 -2.89 16.79
N LEU A 68 4.91 -3.62 17.90
CA LEU A 68 4.35 -3.26 19.21
C LEU A 68 5.08 -2.09 19.89
N SER A 69 6.41 -2.06 19.84
CA SER A 69 7.24 -0.95 20.41
C SER A 69 8.00 -0.12 19.37
N ARG A 70 8.33 -0.72 18.23
CA ARG A 70 9.07 -0.09 17.14
C ARG A 70 8.24 -0.03 15.86
N THR A 71 8.60 0.87 14.96
CA THR A 71 8.02 0.97 13.62
C THR A 71 9.16 1.00 12.61
N GLY A 72 9.26 -0.03 11.77
CA GLY A 72 10.21 -0.07 10.66
C GLY A 72 9.74 0.83 9.53
N VAL A 73 10.67 1.54 8.89
CA VAL A 73 10.39 2.38 7.71
C VAL A 73 11.39 2.07 6.60
N ALA A 74 10.88 1.88 5.39
CA ALA A 74 11.67 1.63 4.18
C ALA A 74 11.15 2.46 3.01
N LEU A 75 11.97 2.65 1.99
CA LEU A 75 11.64 3.40 0.78
C LEU A 75 11.89 2.56 -0.45
N SER A 76 10.98 2.65 -1.42
CA SER A 76 11.16 2.10 -2.76
C SER A 76 10.96 3.16 -3.83
N LYS A 77 11.81 3.14 -4.86
CA LYS A 77 11.59 3.86 -6.14
C LYS A 77 11.09 2.92 -7.24
N GLY A 78 10.40 1.84 -6.87
CA GLY A 78 9.88 0.83 -7.78
C GLY A 78 10.86 -0.28 -8.20
N PHE A 79 12.15 0.02 -8.37
CA PHE A 79 13.18 -0.97 -8.76
C PHE A 79 14.19 -1.31 -7.66
N SER A 80 14.31 -0.46 -6.64
CA SER A 80 15.23 -0.65 -5.51
C SER A 80 14.49 -0.32 -4.22
N ILE A 81 14.66 -1.18 -3.22
CA ILE A 81 14.08 -1.03 -1.89
C ILE A 81 15.25 -0.88 -0.91
N ARG A 82 15.20 0.15 -0.05
CA ARG A 82 16.20 0.35 1.00
C ARG A 82 15.52 0.61 2.36
N PRO A 83 16.07 0.09 3.46
CA PRO A 83 15.66 0.52 4.79
C PRO A 83 15.96 2.01 4.97
N LEU A 84 15.08 2.74 5.66
CA LEU A 84 15.28 4.15 5.99
C LEU A 84 15.65 4.33 7.46
N THR A 85 14.76 3.91 8.37
CA THR A 85 14.90 4.16 9.80
C THR A 85 13.99 3.24 10.60
N VAL A 86 14.23 3.15 11.89
CA VAL A 86 13.29 2.60 12.88
C VAL A 86 12.82 3.75 13.77
N LEU A 87 11.52 3.81 14.06
CA LEU A 87 10.91 4.82 14.92
C LEU A 87 10.39 4.18 16.20
N GLU A 88 10.71 4.78 17.35
CA GLU A 88 10.19 4.41 18.66
C GLU A 88 9.12 5.42 19.10
N LEU A 89 8.16 5.68 18.20
CA LEU A 89 7.07 6.64 18.39
C LEU A 89 5.72 5.95 18.34
N ARG A 90 4.71 6.52 18.98
CA ARG A 90 3.35 5.96 19.02
C ARG A 90 2.29 7.04 18.80
N GLY A 91 1.10 6.58 18.42
CA GLY A 91 -0.06 7.43 18.17
C GLY A 91 0.22 8.57 17.21
N GLN A 92 -0.25 9.77 17.54
CA GLN A 92 -0.12 10.95 16.69
C GLN A 92 1.34 11.34 16.39
N LYS A 93 2.27 11.16 17.34
CA LYS A 93 3.69 11.49 17.11
C LYS A 93 4.29 10.63 15.99
N LEU A 94 3.93 9.36 15.95
CA LEU A 94 4.35 8.45 14.86
C LEU A 94 3.74 8.90 13.53
N GLU A 95 2.43 9.17 13.52
CA GLU A 95 1.70 9.58 12.32
C GLU A 95 2.30 10.86 11.71
N LEU A 96 2.59 11.88 12.52
CA LEU A 96 3.23 13.11 12.07
C LEU A 96 4.65 12.89 11.57
N ARG A 97 5.43 12.02 12.23
CA ARG A 97 6.79 11.72 11.79
C ARG A 97 6.81 10.96 10.45
N LEU A 98 5.85 10.08 10.21
CA LEU A 98 5.71 9.40 8.93
C LEU A 98 5.36 10.38 7.79
N LEU A 99 4.50 11.38 8.05
CA LEU A 99 4.18 12.43 7.08
C LEU A 99 5.40 13.31 6.77
N ASP A 100 6.18 13.70 7.77
CA ASP A 100 7.44 14.46 7.59
C ASP A 100 8.47 13.69 6.75
N ILE A 101 8.60 12.38 6.99
CA ILE A 101 9.47 11.52 6.18
C ILE A 101 8.93 11.43 4.74
N ALA A 102 7.62 11.27 4.56
CA ALA A 102 7.00 11.18 3.25
C ALA A 102 7.19 12.45 2.42
N GLU A 103 7.05 13.63 3.04
CA GLU A 103 7.30 14.92 2.40
C GLU A 103 8.76 15.02 1.93
N LYS A 104 9.71 14.74 2.82
CA LYS A 104 11.17 14.80 2.52
C LYS A 104 11.65 13.76 1.51
N GLN A 105 10.90 12.69 1.30
CA GLN A 105 11.25 11.62 0.37
C GLN A 105 10.35 11.62 -0.86
N GLU A 106 9.48 12.64 -1.03
CA GLU A 106 8.60 12.82 -2.19
C GLU A 106 7.73 11.58 -2.45
N VAL A 107 7.19 11.01 -1.37
CA VAL A 107 6.39 9.78 -1.39
C VAL A 107 5.01 10.03 -2.01
N ASP A 108 4.51 9.11 -2.85
CA ASP A 108 3.12 9.16 -3.33
C ASP A 108 2.18 8.27 -2.52
N GLU A 109 2.72 7.22 -1.91
CA GLU A 109 1.94 6.17 -1.28
C GLU A 109 2.66 5.51 -0.10
N PHE A 110 1.87 5.19 0.93
CA PHE A 110 2.29 4.39 2.08
C PHE A 110 1.82 2.94 1.88
N ILE A 111 2.71 2.00 2.14
CA ILE A 111 2.41 0.56 2.17
C ILE A 111 2.60 0.09 3.60
N ILE A 112 1.50 -0.15 4.30
CA ILE A 112 1.49 -0.54 5.71
C ILE A 112 1.25 -2.04 5.80
N GLY A 113 2.15 -2.74 6.49
CA GLY A 113 2.01 -4.16 6.80
C GLY A 113 0.77 -4.43 7.63
N LEU A 114 -0.11 -5.33 7.17
CA LEU A 114 -1.29 -5.79 7.89
C LEU A 114 -1.06 -7.23 8.36
N PRO A 115 -0.69 -7.42 9.64
CA PRO A 115 -0.52 -8.76 10.18
C PRO A 115 -1.89 -9.42 10.26
N LYS A 116 -2.00 -10.65 9.77
CA LYS A 116 -3.19 -11.50 9.94
C LYS A 116 -2.75 -12.85 10.51
N SER A 117 -3.68 -13.59 11.09
CA SER A 117 -3.41 -14.92 11.65
C SER A 117 -2.94 -15.91 10.58
N GLY A 118 -2.42 -17.06 10.98
CA GLY A 118 -2.03 -18.14 10.05
C GLY A 118 -3.18 -18.73 9.22
N GLN A 119 -4.42 -18.33 9.49
CA GLN A 119 -5.63 -18.68 8.71
C GLN A 119 -6.19 -17.48 7.92
N GLY A 120 -5.47 -16.35 7.90
CA GLY A 120 -5.87 -15.14 7.18
C GLY A 120 -6.91 -14.29 7.88
N ASN A 121 -7.29 -14.65 9.11
CA ASN A 121 -8.24 -13.88 9.91
C ASN A 121 -7.55 -12.70 10.59
N GLU A 122 -8.28 -11.59 10.71
CA GLU A 122 -7.84 -10.43 11.48
C GLU A 122 -7.70 -10.74 12.97
N THR A 123 -6.77 -10.02 13.59
CA THR A 123 -6.38 -10.15 14.99
C THR A 123 -6.51 -8.80 15.70
N GLU A 124 -6.30 -8.78 17.01
CA GLU A 124 -6.21 -7.52 17.76
C GLU A 124 -5.11 -6.59 17.20
N GLN A 125 -3.99 -7.16 16.74
CA GLN A 125 -2.92 -6.40 16.11
C GLN A 125 -3.36 -5.81 14.77
N SER A 126 -4.09 -6.58 13.95
CA SER A 126 -4.68 -6.09 12.69
C SER A 126 -5.57 -4.87 12.94
N ASN A 127 -6.41 -4.92 13.98
CA ASN A 127 -7.28 -3.81 14.36
C ASN A 127 -6.50 -2.56 14.78
N LYS A 128 -5.41 -2.73 15.54
CA LYS A 128 -4.52 -1.61 15.92
C LYS A 128 -3.86 -0.97 14.69
N VAL A 129 -3.37 -1.79 13.77
CA VAL A 129 -2.80 -1.34 12.49
C VAL A 129 -3.82 -0.57 11.68
N ARG A 130 -5.03 -1.11 11.47
CA ARG A 130 -6.12 -0.45 10.75
C ARG A 130 -6.48 0.90 11.37
N SER A 131 -6.49 1.00 12.70
CA SER A 131 -6.77 2.24 13.42
C SER A 131 -5.70 3.32 13.15
N VAL A 132 -4.42 2.95 13.20
CA VAL A 132 -3.30 3.86 12.86
C VAL A 132 -3.35 4.25 11.39
N ALA A 133 -3.52 3.29 10.50
CA ALA A 133 -3.61 3.51 9.06
C ALA A 133 -4.78 4.44 8.70
N GLY A 134 -5.93 4.29 9.36
CA GLY A 134 -7.08 5.17 9.17
C GLY A 134 -6.80 6.63 9.54
N ARG A 135 -6.14 6.87 10.69
CA ARG A 135 -5.75 8.23 11.09
C ARG A 135 -4.68 8.82 10.18
N LEU A 136 -3.71 8.01 9.77
CA LEU A 136 -2.68 8.42 8.82
C LEU A 136 -3.29 8.77 7.45
N ALA A 137 -4.21 7.94 6.93
CA ALA A 137 -4.84 8.13 5.63
C ALA A 137 -5.60 9.46 5.52
N VAL A 138 -6.28 9.89 6.58
CA VAL A 138 -6.96 11.19 6.59
C VAL A 138 -5.96 12.33 6.37
N ARG A 139 -4.84 12.34 7.10
CA ARG A 139 -3.81 13.39 6.96
C ARG A 139 -3.01 13.28 5.66
N ALA A 140 -2.68 12.06 5.26
CA ALA A 140 -1.97 11.78 4.02
C ALA A 140 -2.77 12.25 2.78
N ALA A 141 -4.09 12.04 2.79
CA ALA A 141 -4.97 12.48 1.72
C ALA A 141 -5.03 13.99 1.56
N GLU A 142 -4.72 14.79 2.59
CA GLU A 142 -4.62 16.24 2.46
C GLU A 142 -3.53 16.68 1.47
N ARG A 143 -2.50 15.83 1.32
CA ARG A 143 -1.38 15.97 0.39
C ARG A 143 -1.53 15.09 -0.87
N GLY A 144 -2.68 14.42 -1.05
CA GLY A 144 -2.91 13.51 -2.17
C GLY A 144 -2.18 12.16 -2.05
N TRP A 145 -1.59 11.84 -0.91
CA TRP A 145 -0.87 10.58 -0.70
C TRP A 145 -1.81 9.42 -0.35
N ARG A 146 -1.61 8.29 -1.01
CA ARG A 146 -2.46 7.09 -0.85
C ARG A 146 -1.92 6.22 0.29
N VAL A 147 -2.82 5.56 1.02
CA VAL A 147 -2.42 4.62 2.08
C VAL A 147 -3.01 3.25 1.77
N TYR A 148 -2.15 2.28 1.60
CA TYR A 148 -2.51 0.89 1.34
C TYR A 148 -2.15 0.01 2.54
N LEU A 149 -3.01 -0.95 2.84
CA LEU A 149 -2.71 -2.08 3.71
C LEU A 149 -2.28 -3.26 2.85
N GLN A 150 -1.12 -3.81 3.15
CA GLN A 150 -0.59 -5.01 2.51
C GLN A 150 -0.78 -6.19 3.45
N ASP A 151 -1.64 -7.13 3.06
CA ASP A 151 -1.79 -8.38 3.80
C ASP A 151 -0.47 -9.16 3.82
N GLU A 152 -0.01 -9.50 5.02
CA GLU A 152 1.20 -10.28 5.26
C GLU A 152 0.92 -11.79 5.35
N HIS A 153 -0.35 -12.20 5.39
CA HIS A 153 -0.73 -13.61 5.48
C HIS A 153 -0.58 -14.35 4.14
N GLY A 154 -0.12 -15.61 4.23
CA GLY A 154 -0.01 -16.57 3.12
C GLY A 154 1.19 -16.37 2.19
N THR A 155 1.55 -17.31 1.33
CA THR A 155 1.76 -18.75 1.55
C THR A 155 3.25 -18.92 1.84
N SER A 156 3.60 -19.68 2.88
CA SER A 156 5.00 -19.94 3.21
C SER A 156 5.76 -20.59 2.06
N ALA A 157 5.10 -21.30 1.12
CA ALA A 157 5.78 -21.91 -0.03
C ALA A 157 6.28 -20.88 -1.05
N GLU A 158 5.42 -20.02 -1.61
CA GLU A 158 5.83 -19.04 -2.64
C GLU A 158 6.74 -17.94 -2.09
N ALA A 159 6.48 -17.49 -0.85
CA ALA A 159 7.33 -16.50 -0.19
C ALA A 159 8.72 -17.08 0.16
N LEU A 160 8.79 -18.37 0.55
CA LEU A 160 10.04 -19.06 0.83
C LEU A 160 10.81 -19.38 -0.46
N ASP A 161 10.14 -19.81 -1.53
CA ASP A 161 10.76 -20.04 -2.84
C ASP A 161 11.35 -18.76 -3.43
N HIS A 162 10.64 -17.62 -3.29
CA HIS A 162 11.15 -16.30 -3.69
C HIS A 162 12.31 -15.82 -2.80
N MET A 163 12.30 -16.16 -1.51
CA MET A 163 13.39 -15.84 -0.57
C MET A 163 14.63 -16.71 -0.79
N ILE A 164 14.45 -17.99 -1.12
CA ILE A 164 15.53 -18.92 -1.49
C ILE A 164 16.16 -18.49 -2.81
N ALA A 165 15.34 -18.11 -3.81
CA ALA A 165 15.81 -17.59 -5.10
C ALA A 165 16.65 -16.30 -4.98
N LYS A 166 16.51 -15.54 -3.88
CA LYS A 166 17.24 -14.28 -3.63
C LYS A 166 18.47 -14.41 -2.70
N GLY A 167 18.83 -15.62 -2.25
CA GLY A 167 20.15 -15.88 -1.62
C GLY A 167 20.40 -15.24 -0.25
N LEU A 168 19.38 -14.95 0.55
CA LEU A 168 19.53 -14.26 1.84
C LEU A 168 19.92 -15.23 2.99
N SER A 169 21.10 -15.04 3.59
CA SER A 169 21.63 -15.91 4.64
C SER A 169 20.99 -15.71 6.02
N ARG A 170 21.08 -16.76 6.86
CA ARG A 170 20.40 -16.91 8.16
C ARG A 170 20.89 -15.93 9.24
N SER A 171 22.14 -15.45 9.18
CA SER A 171 22.78 -14.65 10.25
C SER A 171 22.50 -13.14 10.20
N ALA A 172 21.94 -12.61 9.11
CA ALA A 172 21.52 -11.21 9.02
C ALA A 172 20.25 -10.89 9.85
N ARG A 173 19.69 -11.88 10.55
CA ARG A 173 18.34 -11.90 11.12
C ARG A 173 18.21 -11.52 12.59
N GLU A 174 19.24 -11.14 13.34
CA GLU A 174 19.10 -11.01 14.81
C GLU A 174 19.30 -9.60 15.41
N GLY A 175 19.96 -8.65 14.72
CA GLY A 175 20.13 -7.26 15.22
C GLY A 175 19.56 -6.15 14.34
N ARG A 176 19.17 -6.48 13.09
CA ARG A 176 18.68 -5.55 12.03
C ARG A 176 17.23 -5.85 11.62
N ILE A 177 16.46 -6.48 12.50
CA ILE A 177 15.19 -7.14 12.19
C ILE A 177 14.09 -6.13 11.83
N ASP A 178 13.99 -5.02 12.56
CA ASP A 178 12.81 -4.14 12.46
C ASP A 178 12.82 -3.23 11.23
N ALA A 179 13.99 -2.74 10.81
CA ALA A 179 14.08 -1.98 9.55
C ALA A 179 13.85 -2.89 8.33
N TYR A 180 14.22 -4.17 8.45
CA TYR A 180 14.07 -5.14 7.37
C TYR A 180 12.63 -5.65 7.23
N ALA A 181 11.83 -5.61 8.28
CA ALA A 181 10.39 -5.91 8.20
C ALA A 181 9.68 -4.98 7.20
N ALA A 182 9.94 -3.67 7.27
CA ALA A 182 9.38 -2.71 6.30
C ALA A 182 9.89 -2.93 4.86
N VAL A 183 11.13 -3.43 4.70
CA VAL A 183 11.63 -3.87 3.39
C VAL A 183 10.82 -5.06 2.88
N LYS A 184 10.50 -6.04 3.74
CA LYS A 184 9.67 -7.19 3.37
C LYS A 184 8.27 -6.80 2.94
N VAL A 185 7.65 -5.83 3.61
CA VAL A 185 6.35 -5.27 3.22
C VAL A 185 6.40 -4.76 1.79
N LEU A 186 7.42 -3.95 1.44
CA LEU A 186 7.59 -3.44 0.07
C LEU A 186 7.94 -4.54 -0.93
N GLU A 187 8.82 -5.48 -0.59
CA GLU A 187 9.18 -6.61 -1.46
C GLU A 187 7.93 -7.41 -1.84
N ARG A 188 7.07 -7.70 -0.87
CA ARG A 188 5.80 -8.39 -1.08
C ARG A 188 4.89 -7.56 -1.99
N TYR A 189 4.67 -6.29 -1.67
CA TYR A 189 3.86 -5.38 -2.46
C TYR A 189 4.25 -5.33 -3.95
N PHE A 190 5.55 -5.16 -4.25
CA PHE A 190 6.04 -5.14 -5.63
C PHE A 190 6.00 -6.52 -6.29
N SER A 191 6.35 -7.60 -5.57
CA SER A 191 6.34 -8.96 -6.13
C SER A 191 4.93 -9.41 -6.53
N TYR A 192 3.92 -9.05 -5.73
CA TYR A 192 2.52 -9.31 -6.04
C TYR A 192 1.90 -8.23 -6.94
N SER A 193 2.68 -7.25 -7.42
CA SER A 193 2.18 -6.16 -8.27
C SER A 193 1.00 -5.39 -7.67
N GLY A 194 0.95 -5.28 -6.34
CA GLY A 194 -0.16 -4.68 -5.60
C GLY A 194 -1.44 -5.51 -5.57
N ASN A 195 -1.40 -6.81 -5.88
CA ASN A 195 -2.55 -7.69 -5.69
C ASN A 195 -2.86 -7.89 -4.19
N GLY A 196 -4.14 -7.85 -3.82
CA GLY A 196 -4.60 -8.11 -2.45
C GLY A 196 -4.32 -6.97 -1.47
N ILE A 197 -3.92 -5.79 -1.96
CA ILE A 197 -3.83 -4.59 -1.11
C ILE A 197 -5.22 -4.00 -0.87
N GLU A 198 -5.37 -3.31 0.26
CA GLU A 198 -6.58 -2.56 0.58
C GLU A 198 -6.25 -1.07 0.67
N LEU A 199 -6.88 -0.26 -0.18
CA LEU A 199 -6.81 1.20 -0.07
C LEU A 199 -7.63 1.67 1.13
N VAL A 200 -7.03 2.51 1.97
CA VAL A 200 -7.69 3.17 3.10
C VAL A 200 -8.24 4.51 2.62
N ILE A 201 -9.56 4.63 2.54
CA ILE A 201 -10.25 5.77 1.94
C ILE A 201 -10.91 6.62 3.03
N PRO A 202 -10.56 7.91 3.16
CA PRO A 202 -11.30 8.84 4.02
C PRO A 202 -12.75 9.00 3.54
N LYS A 203 -13.72 9.10 4.47
CA LYS A 203 -15.13 9.33 4.09
C LYS A 203 -15.41 10.73 3.52
N GLN A 204 -14.52 11.70 3.78
CA GLN A 204 -14.65 13.07 3.29
C GLN A 204 -14.41 13.12 1.77
N VAL A 205 -15.35 13.67 1.02
CA VAL A 205 -15.32 13.71 -0.45
C VAL A 205 -14.15 14.56 -0.95
N GLU A 206 -13.83 15.65 -0.25
CA GLU A 206 -12.73 16.55 -0.58
C GLU A 206 -11.39 15.81 -0.55
N LEU A 207 -11.19 14.95 0.44
CA LEU A 207 -10.00 14.12 0.56
C LEU A 207 -9.95 13.04 -0.52
N GLN A 208 -11.09 12.45 -0.88
CA GLN A 208 -11.15 11.49 -1.99
C GLN A 208 -10.77 12.15 -3.33
N ASN A 209 -11.17 13.40 -3.56
CA ASN A 209 -10.79 14.16 -4.75
C ASN A 209 -9.28 14.43 -4.79
N LYS A 210 -8.68 14.80 -3.65
CA LYS A 210 -7.22 14.95 -3.54
C LYS A 210 -6.47 13.66 -3.85
N LEU A 211 -6.97 12.51 -3.39
CA LEU A 211 -6.38 11.21 -3.72
C LEU A 211 -6.43 10.88 -5.23
N ARG A 212 -7.45 11.38 -5.95
CA ARG A 212 -7.55 11.23 -7.41
C ARG A 212 -6.56 12.11 -8.15
N GLN A 213 -6.34 13.33 -7.67
CA GLN A 213 -5.38 14.27 -8.24
C GLN A 213 -3.93 13.83 -7.98
N GLY A 214 -3.67 13.17 -6.85
CA GLY A 214 -2.34 12.76 -6.42
C GLY A 214 -1.56 13.89 -5.75
N PRO A 215 -0.29 13.65 -5.37
CA PRO A 215 0.55 14.69 -4.83
C PRO A 215 0.76 15.82 -5.85
N PRO A 216 0.86 17.08 -5.39
CA PRO A 216 1.17 18.21 -6.28
C PRO A 216 2.48 17.92 -7.03
N LYS A 217 2.46 18.12 -8.35
CA LYS A 217 3.65 17.96 -9.19
C LYS A 217 4.60 19.12 -8.90
N ASP A 218 5.88 18.81 -8.72
CA ASP A 218 6.89 19.84 -8.60
C ASP A 218 7.07 20.53 -9.97
N VAL A 219 6.81 21.83 -10.00
CA VAL A 219 6.80 22.64 -11.23
C VAL A 219 8.19 22.69 -11.86
N ASP A 220 9.23 22.54 -11.05
CA ASP A 220 10.64 22.58 -11.48
C ASP A 220 11.09 21.33 -12.24
N PHE A 221 10.33 20.22 -12.20
CA PHE A 221 10.71 18.97 -12.86
C PHE A 221 10.03 18.75 -14.22
N PHE A 222 8.93 19.46 -14.49
CA PHE A 222 8.22 19.43 -15.76
C PHE A 222 8.01 20.87 -16.22
N PRO A 223 9.01 21.50 -16.88
CA PRO A 223 8.75 22.76 -17.55
C PRO A 223 7.63 22.53 -18.57
N ASP A 224 6.62 23.41 -18.56
CA ASP A 224 5.49 23.35 -19.49
C ASP A 224 6.04 23.23 -20.93
N ASP A 225 5.63 22.15 -21.63
CA ASP A 225 5.87 21.96 -23.07
C ASP A 225 5.07 22.96 -23.91
#